data_AF-L7F0T1-F1
#
_entry.id   AF-L7F0T1-F1
#
_cell.length_a   1.000
_cell.length_b   1.000
_cell.length_c   1.000
_cell.angle_alpha   90.00
_cell.angle_beta   90.00
_cell.angle_gamma   90.00
#
_symmetry.space_group_name_H-M   'P 1'
#
loop_
_entity.id
_entity.type
_entity.pdbx_description
1 polymer ?
#
loop_
_entity_poly.entity_id
_entity_poly.type
_entity_poly.pdbx_seq_one_letter_code
_entity_poly.pdbx_strand_id
1 'polypeptide(L)'
;MSRPLKTPTSNLGSNGGARHPEERRRGGHGPTLDDEACYLLPYSEAILEGREPESPVDGPNSPAHWWGEYLPAIRRWEAVTGRAAPPPTEPGRKGGPRVTAVWVERLMGLPLGHVTDVPDLTRGQQLQILGNGVVPQQATTAYAALLDLGV
;
A
#
# COMPACT_ATOMS: atom_id res chain seq x y z
N MET A 1 -4.55 -4.63 20.08
CA MET A 1 -4.08 -3.45 19.31
C MET A 1 -3.94 -3.86 17.85
N SER A 2 -4.37 -3.05 16.90
CA SER A 2 -4.23 -3.35 15.47
C SER A 2 -2.82 -2.99 15.00
N ARG A 3 -2.17 -3.91 14.27
CA ARG A 3 -0.87 -3.64 13.66
C ARG A 3 -1.01 -2.73 12.43
N PRO A 4 -0.34 -1.57 12.37
CA PRO A 4 -0.31 -0.74 11.17
C PRO A 4 0.74 -1.27 10.17
N LEU A 5 0.47 -1.06 8.88
CA LEU A 5 1.47 -1.22 7.82
C LEU A 5 2.45 -0.04 7.82
N LYS A 6 3.64 -0.24 7.26
CA LYS A 6 4.55 0.88 6.98
C LYS A 6 3.96 1.87 5.99
N THR A 7 4.34 3.13 6.13
CA THR A 7 4.02 4.15 5.13
C THR A 7 4.87 3.95 3.87
N PRO A 8 4.32 4.25 2.68
CA PRO A 8 5.12 4.29 1.47
C PRO A 8 6.19 5.39 1.57
N THR A 9 7.29 5.19 0.85
CA THR A 9 8.39 6.16 0.74
C THR A 9 8.68 6.43 -0.73
N SER A 10 9.32 7.54 -1.07
CA SER A 10 9.70 7.88 -2.44
C SER A 10 10.61 6.87 -3.13
N ASN A 11 11.34 6.05 -2.36
CA ASN A 11 12.22 4.99 -2.86
C ASN A 11 11.52 3.63 -3.00
N LEU A 12 10.19 3.59 -2.87
CA LEU A 12 9.41 2.37 -3.04
C LEU A 12 9.49 1.91 -4.51
N GLY A 13 9.95 0.68 -4.73
CA GLY A 13 10.15 0.12 -6.07
C GLY A 13 11.48 0.46 -6.75
N SER A 14 12.35 1.29 -6.14
CA SER A 14 13.73 1.52 -6.60
C SER A 14 14.77 0.79 -5.73
N ASN A 15 14.46 0.51 -4.47
CA ASN A 15 15.35 -0.11 -3.48
C ASN A 15 15.49 -1.65 -3.62
N GLY A 16 15.87 -2.15 -4.79
CA GLY A 16 15.98 -3.59 -5.04
C GLY A 16 14.64 -4.32 -4.83
N GLY A 17 14.65 -5.65 -4.86
CA GLY A 17 13.44 -6.45 -4.57
C GLY A 17 13.08 -6.46 -3.09
N ALA A 18 11.80 -6.71 -2.79
CA ALA A 18 11.32 -6.96 -1.44
C ALA A 18 12.08 -8.14 -0.81
N ARG A 19 12.32 -8.05 0.51
CA ARG A 19 12.95 -9.10 1.34
C ARG A 19 12.09 -9.36 2.57
N HIS A 20 12.23 -10.53 3.18
CA HIS A 20 11.47 -10.84 4.39
C HIS A 20 11.80 -9.82 5.51
N PRO A 21 10.81 -9.28 6.25
CA PRO A 21 11.04 -8.25 7.25
C PRO A 21 12.03 -8.62 8.36
N GLU A 22 12.14 -9.91 8.72
CA GLU A 22 13.13 -10.37 9.70
C GLU A 22 14.56 -10.34 9.14
N GLU A 23 14.75 -10.66 7.86
CA GLU A 23 16.06 -10.59 7.21
C GLU A 23 16.57 -9.15 7.13
N ARG A 24 15.67 -8.20 6.82
CA ARG A 24 15.97 -6.77 6.85
C ARG A 24 16.46 -6.34 8.24
N ARG A 25 15.75 -6.74 9.30
CA ARG A 25 16.10 -6.42 10.69
C ARG A 25 17.43 -7.02 11.10
N ARG A 26 17.70 -8.28 10.72
CA ARG A 26 18.99 -8.94 10.96
C ARG A 26 20.15 -8.20 10.29
N GLY A 27 19.89 -7.58 9.14
CA GLY A 27 20.85 -6.71 8.44
C GLY A 27 20.93 -5.27 8.98
N GLY A 28 20.28 -4.93 10.09
CA GLY A 28 20.29 -3.58 10.67
C GLY A 28 19.39 -2.56 9.96
N HIS A 29 18.50 -3.00 9.07
CA HIS A 29 17.59 -2.14 8.32
C HIS A 29 16.13 -2.38 8.74
N GLY A 30 15.34 -1.31 8.84
CA GLY A 30 13.89 -1.43 9.02
C GLY A 30 13.21 -1.98 7.76
N PRO A 31 12.15 -2.80 7.89
CA PRO A 31 11.38 -3.22 6.73
C PRO A 31 10.62 -2.05 6.10
N THR A 32 10.52 -2.08 4.78
CA THR A 32 9.73 -1.18 3.93
C THR A 32 8.29 -1.67 3.78
N LEU A 33 7.42 -0.85 3.19
CA LEU A 33 6.08 -1.29 2.80
C LEU A 33 6.13 -2.47 1.82
N ASP A 34 7.08 -2.50 0.88
CA ASP A 34 7.22 -3.60 -0.08
C ASP A 34 7.58 -4.91 0.63
N ASP A 35 8.49 -4.85 1.61
CA ASP A 35 8.88 -6.02 2.42
C ASP A 35 7.69 -6.58 3.20
N GLU A 36 6.88 -5.71 3.85
CA GLU A 36 5.72 -6.18 4.61
C GLU A 36 4.60 -6.68 3.70
N ALA A 37 4.28 -5.95 2.62
CA ALA A 37 3.22 -6.33 1.71
C ALA A 37 3.52 -7.67 1.04
N CYS A 38 4.73 -7.87 0.55
CA CYS A 38 5.11 -9.06 -0.22
C CYS A 38 5.28 -10.33 0.61
N TYR A 39 5.59 -10.21 1.91
CA TYR A 39 5.93 -11.38 2.73
C TYR A 39 5.05 -11.58 3.96
N LEU A 40 4.28 -10.58 4.39
CA LEU A 40 3.41 -10.70 5.58
C LEU A 40 1.91 -10.69 5.26
N LEU A 41 1.52 -10.28 4.06
CA LEU A 41 0.11 -10.32 3.66
C LEU A 41 -0.21 -11.70 3.05
N PRO A 42 -1.22 -12.42 3.56
CA PRO A 42 -1.64 -13.69 2.98
C PRO A 42 -1.98 -13.59 1.49
N TYR A 43 -2.45 -12.44 1.02
CA TYR A 43 -2.70 -12.20 -0.41
C TYR A 43 -1.48 -12.51 -1.31
N SER A 44 -0.26 -12.23 -0.83
CA SER A 44 0.95 -12.41 -1.64
C SER A 44 1.42 -13.88 -1.72
N GLU A 45 0.86 -14.78 -0.91
CA GLU A 45 1.19 -16.21 -0.93
C GLU A 45 0.91 -16.83 -2.30
N ALA A 46 -0.21 -16.47 -2.94
CA ALA A 46 -0.52 -16.95 -4.28
C ALA A 46 0.62 -16.64 -5.28
N ILE A 47 1.17 -15.42 -5.25
CA ILE A 47 2.25 -15.01 -6.17
C ILE A 47 3.55 -15.74 -5.82
N LEU A 48 3.86 -15.91 -4.53
CA LEU A 48 5.03 -16.66 -4.08
C LEU A 48 4.97 -18.14 -4.49
N GLU A 49 3.78 -18.72 -4.53
CA GLU A 49 3.50 -20.09 -4.98
C GLU A 49 3.39 -20.22 -6.51
N GLY A 50 3.51 -19.12 -7.25
CA GLY A 50 3.36 -19.10 -8.71
C GLY A 50 1.92 -19.29 -9.19
N ARG A 51 0.94 -19.09 -8.31
CA ARG A 51 -0.50 -19.07 -8.62
C ARG A 51 -0.93 -17.67 -9.04
N GLU A 52 -2.01 -17.63 -9.84
CA GLU A 52 -2.63 -16.37 -10.20
C GLU A 52 -3.28 -15.72 -8.96
N PRO A 53 -2.96 -14.44 -8.66
CA PRO A 53 -3.56 -13.77 -7.51
C PRO A 53 -5.02 -13.39 -7.78
N GLU A 54 -5.80 -13.24 -6.71
CA GLU A 54 -7.22 -12.89 -6.81
C GLU A 54 -7.43 -11.50 -7.45
N SER A 55 -8.49 -11.36 -8.24
CA SER A 55 -8.84 -10.10 -8.88
C SER A 55 -9.36 -9.05 -7.88
N PRO A 56 -9.27 -7.74 -8.21
CA PRO A 56 -9.93 -6.70 -7.43
C PRO A 56 -11.42 -6.98 -7.25
N VAL A 57 -11.94 -6.66 -6.08
CA VAL A 57 -13.39 -6.71 -5.80
C VAL A 57 -13.98 -5.32 -5.90
N ASP A 58 -15.19 -5.24 -6.44
CA ASP A 58 -16.03 -4.05 -6.33
C ASP A 58 -16.88 -4.14 -5.05
N GLY A 59 -16.90 -3.08 -4.26
CA GLY A 59 -17.62 -3.04 -2.99
C GLY A 59 -16.93 -2.28 -1.87
N PRO A 60 -17.53 -2.27 -0.66
CA PRO A 60 -17.05 -1.48 0.47
C PRO A 60 -15.81 -2.08 1.13
N ASN A 61 -15.59 -3.39 0.99
CA ASN A 61 -14.55 -4.12 1.72
C ASN A 61 -13.91 -5.19 0.84
N SER A 62 -12.58 -5.23 0.84
CA SER A 62 -11.79 -6.33 0.27
C SER A 62 -11.99 -7.65 1.04
N PRO A 63 -11.69 -8.82 0.47
CA PRO A 63 -11.81 -10.09 1.18
C PRO A 63 -10.95 -10.12 2.45
N ALA A 64 -11.52 -10.61 3.56
CA ALA A 64 -10.86 -10.55 4.86
C ALA A 64 -9.57 -11.38 4.93
N HIS A 65 -9.53 -12.49 4.19
CA HIS A 65 -8.40 -13.42 4.17
C HIS A 65 -7.15 -12.83 3.52
N TRP A 66 -7.25 -11.71 2.80
CA TRP A 66 -6.08 -11.06 2.18
C TRP A 66 -5.09 -10.45 3.19
N TRP A 67 -5.53 -10.17 4.43
CA TRP A 67 -4.85 -9.20 5.29
C TRP A 67 -4.25 -9.75 6.58
N GLY A 68 -4.61 -10.96 6.99
CA GLY A 68 -4.12 -11.54 8.25
C GLY A 68 -4.28 -10.59 9.44
N GLU A 69 -3.21 -10.38 10.21
CA GLU A 69 -3.21 -9.49 11.39
C GLU A 69 -3.47 -8.00 11.06
N TYR A 70 -3.31 -7.59 9.80
CA TYR A 70 -3.51 -6.22 9.35
C TYR A 70 -4.97 -5.89 9.03
N LEU A 71 -5.86 -6.88 9.00
CA LEU A 71 -7.28 -6.72 8.67
C LEU A 71 -7.95 -5.55 9.42
N PRO A 72 -7.78 -5.37 10.75
CA PRO A 72 -8.44 -4.28 11.45
C PRO A 72 -7.96 -2.89 11.00
N ALA A 73 -6.68 -2.75 10.62
CA ALA A 73 -6.16 -1.50 10.09
C ALA A 73 -6.74 -1.21 8.69
N ILE A 74 -6.77 -2.24 7.84
CA ILE A 74 -7.34 -2.14 6.49
C ILE A 74 -8.81 -1.75 6.55
N ARG A 75 -9.62 -2.42 7.39
CA ARG A 75 -11.05 -2.12 7.55
C ARG A 75 -11.32 -0.69 8.00
N ARG A 76 -10.54 -0.18 8.97
CA ARG A 76 -10.64 1.23 9.37
C ARG A 76 -10.34 2.17 8.22
N TRP A 77 -9.28 1.89 7.47
CA TRP A 77 -8.96 2.72 6.32
C TRP A 77 -10.04 2.60 5.23
N GLU A 78 -10.65 1.42 5.03
CA GLU A 78 -11.71 1.21 4.02
C GLU A 78 -12.97 2.00 4.35
N ALA A 79 -13.31 2.08 5.64
CA ALA A 79 -14.37 2.96 6.11
C ALA A 79 -14.05 4.44 5.85
N VAL A 80 -12.80 4.87 6.05
CA VAL A 80 -12.37 6.25 5.78
C VAL A 80 -12.36 6.58 4.28
N THR A 81 -11.86 5.66 3.44
CA THR A 81 -11.76 5.88 1.99
C THR A 81 -13.02 5.51 1.22
N GLY A 82 -14.02 4.92 1.89
CA GLY A 82 -15.33 4.55 1.32
C GLY A 82 -15.30 3.44 0.27
N ARG A 83 -14.27 2.58 0.25
CA ARG A 83 -14.13 1.51 -0.74
C ARG A 83 -13.21 0.39 -0.29
N ALA A 84 -13.35 -0.78 -0.92
CA ALA A 84 -12.43 -1.90 -0.78
C ALA A 84 -10.99 -1.51 -1.09
N ALA A 85 -10.05 -2.06 -0.32
CA ALA A 85 -8.64 -1.99 -0.63
C ALA A 85 -8.34 -2.78 -1.91
N PRO A 86 -7.64 -2.18 -2.90
CA PRO A 86 -7.19 -2.91 -4.08
C PRO A 86 -6.22 -4.05 -3.71
N PRO A 87 -6.00 -5.01 -4.62
CA PRO A 87 -4.88 -5.95 -4.55
C PRO A 87 -3.58 -5.31 -4.07
N PRO A 88 -3.02 -5.73 -2.92
CA PRO A 88 -1.84 -5.08 -2.36
C PRO A 88 -0.57 -5.36 -3.17
N THR A 89 -0.50 -6.50 -3.84
CA THR A 89 0.66 -6.91 -4.64
C THR A 89 0.28 -7.43 -6.02
N GLU A 90 1.24 -7.39 -6.94
CA GLU A 90 1.16 -7.94 -8.30
C GLU A 90 2.45 -8.73 -8.61
N PRO A 91 2.42 -9.66 -9.58
CA PRO A 91 3.62 -10.30 -10.07
C PRO A 91 4.61 -9.29 -10.65
N GLY A 92 5.87 -9.36 -10.18
CA GLY A 92 6.97 -8.57 -10.70
C GLY A 92 7.61 -9.19 -11.94
N ARG A 93 8.54 -8.44 -12.59
CA ARG A 93 9.26 -8.91 -13.79
C ARG A 93 10.04 -10.22 -13.58
N LYS A 94 10.44 -10.52 -12.34
CA LYS A 94 11.14 -11.75 -11.96
C LYS A 94 10.22 -12.82 -11.35
N GLY A 95 8.91 -12.68 -11.47
CA GLY A 95 7.90 -13.61 -10.95
C GLY A 95 7.51 -13.41 -9.48
N GLY A 96 8.39 -12.85 -8.64
CA GLY A 96 8.06 -12.56 -7.24
C GLY A 96 7.07 -11.40 -7.06
N PRO A 97 6.37 -11.30 -5.91
CA PRO A 97 5.45 -10.22 -5.62
C PRO A 97 6.15 -8.86 -5.53
N ARG A 98 5.41 -7.80 -5.86
CA ARG A 98 5.74 -6.39 -5.61
C ARG A 98 4.47 -5.61 -5.34
N VAL A 99 4.53 -4.52 -4.59
CA VAL A 99 3.34 -3.69 -4.31
C VAL A 99 2.69 -3.12 -5.57
N THR A 100 1.37 -2.98 -5.60
CA THR A 100 0.68 -2.26 -6.69
C THR A 100 0.69 -0.76 -6.44
N ALA A 101 0.85 0.05 -7.50
CA ALA A 101 0.75 1.51 -7.36
C ALA A 101 -0.65 1.96 -6.94
N VAL A 102 -1.68 1.25 -7.41
CA VAL A 102 -3.10 1.49 -7.09
C VAL A 102 -3.39 1.29 -5.61
N TRP A 103 -2.82 0.26 -4.99
CA TRP A 103 -2.95 0.09 -3.54
C TRP A 103 -2.19 1.16 -2.76
N VAL A 104 -0.99 1.55 -3.21
CA VAL A 104 -0.22 2.64 -2.58
C VAL A 104 -0.96 3.98 -2.67
N GLU A 105 -1.56 4.31 -3.80
CA GLU A 105 -2.40 5.51 -3.98
C GLU A 105 -3.56 5.52 -2.98
N ARG A 106 -4.19 4.36 -2.79
CA ARG A 106 -5.24 4.18 -1.81
C ARG A 106 -4.73 4.34 -0.38
N LEU A 107 -3.53 3.85 -0.05
CA LEU A 107 -2.91 4.08 1.27
C LEU A 107 -2.68 5.57 1.54
N MET A 108 -2.39 6.35 0.49
CA MET A 108 -2.27 7.80 0.57
C MET A 108 -3.63 8.52 0.73
N GLY A 109 -4.75 7.79 0.78
CA GLY A 109 -6.09 8.36 0.96
C GLY A 109 -6.62 9.09 -0.27
N LEU A 110 -6.01 8.88 -1.43
CA LEU A 110 -6.37 9.52 -2.69
C LEU A 110 -7.52 8.76 -3.39
N PRO A 111 -8.34 9.47 -4.21
CA PRO A 111 -9.24 8.82 -5.15
C PRO A 111 -8.48 7.85 -6.08
N LEU A 112 -9.14 6.78 -6.56
CA LEU A 112 -8.51 5.90 -7.57
C LEU A 112 -8.19 6.71 -8.81
N GLY A 113 -7.03 6.45 -9.41
CA GLY A 113 -6.62 7.06 -10.66
C GLY A 113 -6.02 8.45 -10.52
N HIS A 114 -5.94 9.01 -9.30
CA HIS A 114 -5.41 10.36 -9.08
C HIS A 114 -3.97 10.52 -9.60
N VAL A 115 -3.14 9.51 -9.37
CA VAL A 115 -1.79 9.34 -9.92
C VAL A 115 -1.76 8.17 -10.89
N THR A 116 -2.47 7.08 -10.62
CA THR A 116 -2.31 5.84 -11.41
C THR A 116 -2.94 5.87 -12.80
N ASP A 117 -3.90 6.78 -13.05
CA ASP A 117 -4.55 6.92 -14.37
C ASP A 117 -3.98 8.10 -15.17
N VAL A 118 -2.95 8.78 -14.65
CA VAL A 118 -2.25 9.83 -15.40
C VAL A 118 -1.47 9.18 -16.54
N PRO A 119 -1.70 9.60 -17.80
CA PRO A 119 -1.05 9.00 -18.96
C PRO A 119 0.47 9.18 -18.90
N ASP A 120 1.19 8.27 -19.56
CA ASP A 120 2.64 8.28 -19.74
C ASP A 120 3.49 8.17 -18.45
N LEU A 121 2.88 7.94 -17.28
CA LEU A 121 3.61 7.62 -16.07
C LEU A 121 3.98 6.14 -15.99
N THR A 122 5.27 5.86 -15.83
CA THR A 122 5.73 4.53 -15.43
C THR A 122 5.31 4.22 -14.00
N ARG A 123 5.12 2.93 -13.66
CA ARG A 123 4.87 2.49 -12.27
C ARG A 123 5.88 3.07 -11.27
N GLY A 124 7.16 3.17 -11.66
CA GLY A 124 8.21 3.76 -10.81
C GLY A 124 7.96 5.23 -10.52
N GLN A 125 7.59 6.02 -11.54
CA GLN A 125 7.22 7.42 -11.36
C GLN A 125 5.96 7.58 -10.51
N GLN A 126 4.94 6.75 -10.72
CA GLN A 126 3.74 6.74 -9.89
C GLN A 126 4.08 6.53 -8.41
N LEU A 127 4.87 5.49 -8.08
CA LEU A 127 5.29 5.20 -6.71
C LEU A 127 6.17 6.31 -6.12
N GLN A 128 7.03 6.94 -6.92
CA GLN A 128 7.85 8.07 -6.47
C GLN A 128 6.98 9.28 -6.13
N ILE A 129 5.98 9.61 -6.95
CA ILE A 129 5.03 10.70 -6.70
C ILE A 129 4.25 10.41 -5.43
N LEU A 130 3.66 9.21 -5.33
CA LEU A 130 2.88 8.79 -4.17
C LEU A 130 3.72 8.79 -2.89
N GLY A 131 4.95 8.31 -2.94
CA GLY A 131 5.86 8.25 -1.80
C GLY A 131 6.44 9.60 -1.37
N ASN A 132 6.33 10.65 -2.21
CA ASN A 132 6.66 12.04 -1.85
C ASN A 132 5.40 12.86 -1.49
N GLY A 133 4.21 12.30 -1.67
CA GLY A 133 2.96 12.96 -1.36
C GLY A 133 2.65 13.03 0.13
N VAL A 134 1.49 13.58 0.44
CA VAL A 134 0.92 13.63 1.79
C VAL A 134 -0.44 12.96 1.81
N VAL A 135 -0.87 12.46 2.97
CA VAL A 135 -2.24 11.96 3.16
C VAL A 135 -3.17 13.18 3.26
N PRO A 136 -4.08 13.43 2.31
CA PRO A 136 -4.88 14.66 2.27
C PRO A 136 -5.70 14.87 3.55
N GLN A 137 -6.25 13.80 4.12
CA GLN A 137 -7.02 13.85 5.37
C GLN A 137 -6.17 14.39 6.53
N GLN A 138 -4.90 13.97 6.63
CA GLN A 138 -3.98 14.46 7.65
C GLN A 138 -3.57 15.91 7.38
N ALA A 139 -3.30 16.25 6.11
CA ALA A 139 -2.95 17.61 5.72
C ALA A 139 -4.09 18.60 6.00
N THR A 140 -5.34 18.22 5.71
CA THR A 140 -6.53 19.03 6.03
C THR A 140 -6.64 19.27 7.53
N THR A 141 -6.50 18.25 8.37
CA THR A 141 -6.51 18.43 9.84
C THR A 141 -5.37 19.34 10.31
N ALA A 142 -4.16 19.19 9.76
CA ALA A 142 -3.02 20.03 10.11
C ALA A 142 -3.23 21.50 9.71
N TYR A 143 -3.72 21.74 8.49
CA TYR A 143 -4.05 23.09 8.04
C TYR A 143 -5.19 23.72 8.83
N ALA A 144 -6.21 22.94 9.17
CA ALA A 144 -7.30 23.43 10.00
C ALA A 144 -6.82 23.86 11.38
N ALA A 145 -5.98 23.04 12.03
CA ALA A 145 -5.36 23.42 13.31
C ALA A 145 -4.47 24.66 13.20
N LEU A 146 -3.71 24.80 12.10
CA LEU A 146 -2.83 25.95 11.87
C LEU A 146 -3.62 27.25 11.60
N LEU A 147 -4.75 27.13 10.90
CA LEU A 147 -5.59 28.26 10.47
C LEU A 147 -6.76 28.54 11.42
N ASP A 148 -6.84 27.82 12.56
CA ASP A 148 -7.94 27.86 13.52
C ASP A 148 -9.31 27.63 12.87
N LEU A 149 -9.35 26.73 11.90
CA LEU A 149 -10.59 26.24 11.30
C LEU A 149 -11.08 25.07 12.16
N GLY A 150 -12.29 25.18 12.70
CA GLY A 150 -12.93 24.04 13.37
C GLY A 150 -13.03 22.85 12.40
N VAL A 151 -12.59 21.67 12.85
CA VAL A 151 -12.70 20.38 12.15
C VAL A 151 -13.64 19.43 12.86
#